data_AF-A0A8T3PUV9-F1
#
_entry.id   AF-A0A8T3PUV9-F1
#
_cell.length_a   1.000
_cell.length_b   1.000
_cell.length_c   1.000
_cell.angle_alpha   90.00
_cell.angle_beta   90.00
_cell.angle_gamma   90.00
#
_symmetry.space_group_name_H-M   'P 1'
#
loop_
_entity.id
_entity.type
_entity.pdbx_description
1 polymer ?
#
loop_
_entity_poly.entity_id
_entity_poly.type
_entity_poly.pdbx_seq_one_letter_code
_entity_poly.pdbx_strand_id
1 'polypeptide(L)'
;MSGLDPRPWKRGDKITAARLNEQVNRLTALAGGAGLPADVRPGQKAGVTFQQFAVQEVKGDYLICHAITLDTNGELSEGTQDIKVAKPYLLRTSITERTTTAGLVHYTYQSDTERTATLGAQSETEKITPDYALGDVILAVRGIVGGTLVKVDDVPLQFMDITPRAWALV
;
A
#
# COMPACT_ATOMS: atom_id res chain seq x y z
N MET A 1 -34.20 12.81 -1.07
CA MET A 1 -32.94 13.52 -0.76
C MET A 1 -32.68 13.35 0.74
N SER A 2 -31.94 12.31 1.15
CA SER A 2 -31.60 12.12 2.57
C SER A 2 -30.38 12.98 2.89
N GLY A 3 -30.57 13.98 3.76
CA GLY A 3 -29.49 14.81 4.27
C GLY A 3 -28.45 13.93 4.97
N LEU A 4 -27.21 14.00 4.49
CA LEU A 4 -26.08 13.32 5.11
C LEU A 4 -25.80 14.01 6.44
N ASP A 5 -25.81 13.21 7.50
CA ASP A 5 -25.64 13.65 8.87
C ASP A 5 -24.13 13.78 9.17
N PRO A 6 -23.60 14.99 9.45
CA PRO A 6 -22.16 15.26 9.58
C PRO A 6 -21.54 14.72 10.87
N ARG A 7 -22.21 13.79 11.57
CA ARG A 7 -21.74 13.26 12.84
C ARG A 7 -20.41 12.49 12.69
N PRO A 8 -19.43 12.73 13.58
CA PRO A 8 -18.18 11.98 13.61
C PRO A 8 -18.44 10.49 13.91
N TRP A 9 -17.59 9.64 13.34
CA TRP A 9 -17.71 8.18 13.44
C TRP A 9 -17.67 7.73 14.90
N LYS A 10 -18.59 6.84 15.27
CA LYS A 10 -18.58 6.17 16.57
C LYS A 10 -18.31 4.69 16.38
N ARG A 11 -17.64 4.09 17.37
CA ARG A 11 -17.42 2.64 17.42
C ARG A 11 -18.79 1.94 17.44
N GLY A 12 -19.03 1.04 16.49
CA GLY A 12 -20.30 0.32 16.33
C GLY A 12 -21.24 0.89 15.26
N ASP A 13 -20.87 1.99 14.60
CA ASP A 13 -21.64 2.51 13.46
C ASP A 13 -21.67 1.49 12.30
N LYS A 14 -22.86 1.26 11.73
CA LYS A 14 -23.01 0.38 10.56
C LYS A 14 -22.30 1.00 9.34
N ILE A 15 -21.36 0.24 8.75
CA ILE A 15 -20.75 0.59 7.47
C ILE A 15 -21.81 0.37 6.39
N THR A 16 -22.27 1.46 5.78
CA THR A 16 -23.13 1.44 4.60
C THR A 16 -22.33 1.90 3.38
N ALA A 17 -22.74 1.50 2.17
CA ALA A 17 -22.07 1.91 0.93
C ALA A 17 -21.93 3.44 0.81
N ALA A 18 -22.94 4.20 1.23
CA ALA A 18 -22.89 5.66 1.26
C ALA A 18 -21.79 6.20 2.19
N ARG A 19 -21.60 5.57 3.36
CA ARG A 19 -20.55 5.95 4.32
C ARG A 19 -19.15 5.52 3.90
N LEU A 20 -19.01 4.38 3.21
CA LEU A 20 -17.74 3.97 2.63
C LEU A 20 -17.32 4.93 1.51
N ASN A 21 -18.25 5.29 0.62
CA ASN A 21 -18.01 6.26 -0.44
C ASN A 21 -17.64 7.65 0.11
N GLU A 22 -18.22 8.06 1.24
CA GLU A 22 -17.83 9.29 1.92
C GLU A 22 -16.38 9.24 2.43
N GLN A 23 -15.93 8.12 3.00
CA GLN A 23 -14.53 7.97 3.43
C GLN A 23 -13.57 7.98 2.24
N VAL A 24 -13.90 7.26 1.18
CA VAL A 24 -13.13 7.26 -0.06
C VAL A 24 -13.02 8.69 -0.59
N ASN A 25 -14.13 9.42 -0.68
CA ASN A 25 -14.14 10.81 -1.14
C ASN A 25 -13.34 11.76 -0.24
N ARG A 26 -13.39 11.58 1.09
CA ARG A 26 -12.58 12.38 2.03
C ARG A 26 -11.09 12.08 1.91
N LEU A 27 -10.72 10.81 1.76
CA LEU A 27 -9.34 10.39 1.49
C LEU A 27 -8.85 10.89 0.13
N THR A 28 -9.68 10.83 -0.91
CA THR A 28 -9.39 11.39 -2.24
C THR A 28 -9.25 12.92 -2.18
N ALA A 29 -10.10 13.62 -1.42
CA ALA A 29 -10.00 15.08 -1.23
C ALA A 29 -8.75 15.48 -0.44
N LEU A 30 -8.36 14.68 0.55
CA LEU A 30 -7.13 14.88 1.32
C LEU A 30 -5.88 14.59 0.46
N ALA A 31 -5.91 13.51 -0.32
CA ALA A 31 -4.86 13.18 -1.28
C ALA A 31 -4.78 14.18 -2.44
N GLY A 32 -5.87 14.89 -2.74
CA GLY A 32 -5.96 15.89 -3.79
C GLY A 32 -5.45 17.29 -3.40
N GLY A 33 -5.15 17.54 -2.12
CA GLY A 33 -4.71 18.85 -1.61
C GLY A 33 -5.75 19.95 -1.85
N ALA A 34 -6.65 20.17 -0.88
CA ALA A 34 -7.53 21.34 -0.72
C ALA A 34 -7.94 22.11 -2.00
N GLY A 35 -9.15 21.82 -2.49
CA GLY A 35 -9.96 22.70 -3.35
C GLY A 35 -9.59 22.69 -4.83
N LEU A 36 -10.49 22.18 -5.68
CA LEU A 36 -10.43 22.53 -7.10
C LEU A 36 -11.40 23.68 -7.39
N PRO A 37 -10.93 24.80 -7.96
CA PRO A 37 -11.78 25.85 -8.51
C PRO A 37 -12.68 25.30 -9.62
N ALA A 38 -13.82 25.96 -9.83
CA ALA A 38 -14.93 25.54 -10.68
C ALA A 38 -14.61 25.38 -12.19
N ASP A 39 -13.38 25.66 -12.65
CA ASP A 39 -13.03 25.74 -14.07
C ASP A 39 -12.12 24.60 -14.59
N VAL A 40 -11.92 23.53 -13.82
CA VAL A 40 -11.15 22.37 -14.29
C VAL A 40 -12.05 21.42 -15.10
N ARG A 41 -11.97 21.50 -16.43
CA ARG A 41 -12.55 20.51 -17.36
C ARG A 41 -12.02 19.09 -17.06
N PRO A 42 -12.83 18.04 -17.27
CA PRO A 42 -12.47 16.66 -16.95
C PRO A 42 -11.51 16.09 -18.01
N GLY A 43 -10.25 16.51 -17.96
CA GLY A 43 -9.13 15.86 -18.63
C GLY A 43 -8.43 14.94 -17.65
N GLN A 44 -8.95 13.71 -17.52
CA GLN A 44 -8.30 12.51 -16.97
C GLN A 44 -7.04 12.75 -16.10
N LYS A 45 -7.21 13.36 -14.92
CA LYS A 45 -6.25 13.17 -13.83
C LYS A 45 -6.32 11.68 -13.52
N ALA A 46 -5.24 10.93 -13.74
CA ALA A 46 -5.16 9.53 -13.34
C ALA A 46 -5.45 9.48 -11.83
N GLY A 47 -6.68 9.11 -11.48
CA GLY A 47 -7.14 9.13 -10.10
C GLY A 47 -6.28 8.17 -9.29
N VAL A 48 -5.86 8.62 -8.11
CA VAL A 48 -5.32 7.70 -7.11
C VAL A 48 -6.42 6.67 -6.82
N THR A 49 -6.12 5.41 -7.07
CA THR A 49 -7.08 4.31 -6.89
C THR A 49 -6.59 3.38 -5.79
N PHE A 50 -7.48 3.02 -4.89
CA PHE A 50 -7.23 2.07 -3.81
C PHE A 50 -7.93 0.76 -4.15
N GLN A 51 -7.25 -0.36 -3.94
CA GLN A 51 -7.81 -1.68 -4.22
C GLN A 51 -7.26 -2.71 -3.23
N GLN A 52 -8.11 -3.65 -2.84
CA GLN A 52 -7.72 -4.77 -2.00
C GLN A 52 -7.17 -5.91 -2.85
N PHE A 53 -6.16 -6.59 -2.32
CA PHE A 53 -5.48 -7.68 -2.99
C PHE A 53 -5.24 -8.83 -2.01
N ALA A 54 -5.43 -10.06 -2.48
CA ALA A 54 -5.06 -11.28 -1.77
C ALA A 54 -3.65 -11.71 -2.21
N VAL A 55 -2.73 -11.89 -1.27
CA VAL A 55 -1.33 -12.27 -1.55
C VAL A 55 -1.26 -13.74 -2.00
N GLN A 56 -0.69 -13.97 -3.18
CA GLN A 56 -0.47 -15.30 -3.77
C GLN A 56 0.99 -15.73 -3.73
N GLU A 57 1.91 -14.76 -3.80
CA GLU A 57 3.34 -15.02 -3.68
C GLU A 57 4.06 -13.79 -3.12
N VAL A 58 5.07 -14.03 -2.29
CA VAL A 58 5.96 -13.00 -1.74
C VAL A 58 7.28 -13.04 -2.49
N LYS A 59 7.73 -11.91 -3.03
CA LYS A 59 9.08 -11.72 -3.59
C LYS A 59 9.82 -10.66 -2.80
N GLY A 60 11.12 -10.50 -3.04
CA GLY A 60 11.96 -9.49 -2.38
C GLY A 60 11.37 -8.07 -2.38
N ASP A 61 11.05 -7.53 -3.56
CA ASP A 61 10.63 -6.13 -3.73
C ASP A 61 9.13 -5.92 -3.98
N TYR A 62 8.42 -7.01 -4.29
CA TYR A 62 7.02 -6.97 -4.70
C TYR A 62 6.29 -8.24 -4.27
N LEU A 63 4.98 -8.22 -4.43
CA LEU A 63 4.05 -9.31 -4.15
C LEU A 63 3.33 -9.66 -5.44
N ILE A 64 3.03 -10.93 -5.65
CA ILE A 64 2.05 -11.36 -6.66
C ILE A 64 0.74 -11.55 -5.93
N CYS A 65 -0.29 -10.88 -6.40
CA CYS A 65 -1.58 -10.87 -5.73
C CYS A 65 -2.73 -11.03 -6.72
N HIS A 66 -3.88 -11.41 -6.21
CA HIS A 66 -5.15 -11.37 -6.93
C HIS A 66 -6.01 -10.20 -6.44
N ALA A 67 -6.69 -9.54 -7.37
CA ALA A 67 -7.63 -8.49 -7.05
C ALA A 67 -8.83 -9.03 -6.27
N ILE A 68 -9.20 -8.37 -5.18
CA ILE A 68 -10.47 -8.60 -4.50
C ILE A 68 -11.46 -7.53 -4.97
N THR A 69 -12.60 -7.97 -5.51
CA THR A 69 -13.68 -7.10 -5.95
C THR A 69 -14.95 -7.39 -5.18
N LEU A 70 -15.79 -6.37 -5.01
CA LEU A 70 -17.13 -6.52 -4.49
C LEU A 70 -18.08 -6.73 -5.67
N ASP A 71 -18.82 -7.83 -5.68
CA ASP A 71 -19.80 -8.12 -6.72
C ASP A 71 -21.08 -7.26 -6.56
N THR A 72 -22.06 -7.47 -7.45
CA THR A 72 -23.34 -6.75 -7.40
C THR A 72 -24.21 -7.11 -6.19
N ASN A 73 -23.92 -8.24 -5.53
CA ASN A 73 -24.64 -8.73 -4.37
C ASN A 73 -23.99 -8.29 -3.04
N GLY A 74 -22.81 -7.68 -3.10
CA GLY A 74 -22.02 -7.30 -1.93
C GLY A 74 -21.13 -8.43 -1.40
N GLU A 75 -20.90 -9.48 -2.19
CA GLU A 75 -19.97 -10.56 -1.88
C GLU A 75 -18.57 -10.24 -2.40
N LEU A 76 -17.55 -10.64 -1.65
CA LEU A 76 -16.16 -10.49 -2.07
C LEU A 76 -15.80 -11.64 -3.00
N SER A 77 -15.35 -11.31 -4.21
CA SER A 77 -14.82 -12.26 -5.17
C SER A 77 -13.33 -12.00 -5.39
N GLU A 78 -12.53 -13.06 -5.37
CA GLU A 78 -11.13 -13.00 -5.76
C GLU A 78 -11.00 -13.26 -7.28
N GLY A 79 -10.26 -12.40 -7.97
CA GLY A 79 -9.88 -12.62 -9.36
C GLY A 79 -8.82 -13.72 -9.52
N THR A 80 -8.55 -14.15 -10.74
CA THR A 80 -7.54 -15.19 -11.03
C THR A 80 -6.31 -14.64 -11.75
N GLN A 81 -6.23 -13.32 -11.92
CA GLN A 81 -5.14 -12.67 -12.62
C GLN A 81 -4.06 -12.23 -11.65
N ASP A 82 -2.82 -12.66 -11.91
CA ASP A 82 -1.63 -12.19 -11.20
C ASP A 82 -1.41 -10.69 -11.40
N ILE A 83 -1.39 -9.96 -10.29
CA ILE A 83 -1.12 -8.53 -10.23
C ILE A 83 0.09 -8.31 -9.33
N LYS A 84 1.12 -7.68 -9.88
CA LYS A 84 2.35 -7.34 -9.16
C LYS A 84 2.16 -6.05 -8.36
N VAL A 85 2.32 -6.13 -7.04
CA VAL A 85 2.19 -5.01 -6.10
C VAL A 85 3.55 -4.75 -5.44
N ALA A 86 4.10 -3.55 -5.57
CA ALA A 86 5.36 -3.19 -4.95
C ALA A 86 5.24 -3.13 -3.42
N LYS A 87 6.22 -3.68 -2.70
CA LYS A 87 6.33 -3.49 -1.24
C LYS A 87 6.67 -2.02 -0.93
N PRO A 88 6.35 -1.52 0.28
CA PRO A 88 6.85 -0.25 0.77
C PRO A 88 8.38 -0.19 0.70
N TYR A 89 8.95 0.98 0.40
CA TYR A 89 10.38 1.14 0.11
C TYR A 89 11.30 0.49 1.15
N LEU A 90 11.02 0.69 2.44
CA LEU A 90 11.87 0.14 3.49
C LEU A 90 11.79 -1.39 3.62
N LEU A 91 10.74 -2.03 3.09
CA LEU A 91 10.49 -3.48 3.16
C LEU A 91 11.03 -4.27 1.95
N ARG A 92 11.73 -3.60 1.04
CA ARG A 92 12.30 -4.19 -0.18
C ARG A 92 13.70 -4.74 0.07
N THR A 93 14.01 -5.90 -0.49
CA THR A 93 15.35 -6.51 -0.33
C THR A 93 16.40 -5.91 -1.26
N SER A 94 16.01 -5.21 -2.32
CA SER A 94 16.94 -4.45 -3.17
C SER A 94 17.55 -3.22 -2.49
N ILE A 95 16.99 -2.75 -1.37
CA ILE A 95 17.51 -1.60 -0.65
C ILE A 95 18.59 -2.07 0.31
N THR A 96 19.85 -1.95 -0.11
CA THR A 96 21.02 -2.41 0.65
C THR A 96 21.62 -1.33 1.56
N GLU A 97 21.17 -0.08 1.43
CA GLU A 97 21.66 1.02 2.26
C GLU A 97 20.63 2.14 2.44
N ARG A 98 20.75 2.87 3.55
CA ARG A 98 19.96 4.09 3.81
C ARG A 98 20.77 5.09 4.62
N THR A 99 20.85 6.33 4.14
CA THR A 99 21.39 7.44 4.92
C THR A 99 20.39 7.90 5.97
N THR A 100 20.82 7.97 7.22
CA THR A 100 20.08 8.52 8.36
C THR A 100 20.83 9.72 8.93
N THR A 101 20.23 10.43 9.89
CA THR A 101 20.92 11.50 10.63
C THR A 101 22.12 11.00 11.44
N ALA A 102 22.15 9.71 11.78
CA ALA A 102 23.23 9.09 12.54
C ALA A 102 24.34 8.50 11.65
N GLY A 103 24.13 8.43 10.33
CA GLY A 103 25.08 7.88 9.36
C GLY A 103 24.45 6.94 8.34
N LEU A 104 25.29 6.30 7.54
CA LEU A 104 24.90 5.31 6.53
C LEU A 104 24.64 3.96 7.20
N VAL A 105 23.41 3.45 7.08
CA VAL A 105 23.04 2.12 7.53
C VAL A 105 23.16 1.16 6.35
N HIS A 106 23.90 0.07 6.52
CA HIS A 106 24.01 -1.02 5.56
C HIS A 106 23.08 -2.17 5.95
N TYR A 107 22.38 -2.74 4.98
CA TYR A 107 21.50 -3.89 5.16
C TYR A 107 22.10 -5.12 4.50
N THR A 108 22.14 -6.22 5.25
CA THR A 108 22.44 -7.57 4.73
C THR A 108 21.21 -8.43 4.93
N TYR A 109 20.63 -8.92 3.84
CA TYR A 109 19.40 -9.71 3.88
C TYR A 109 19.71 -11.20 4.05
N GLN A 110 19.14 -11.81 5.09
CA GLN A 110 19.15 -13.27 5.27
C GLN A 110 17.98 -13.92 4.53
N SER A 111 16.86 -13.23 4.42
CA SER A 111 15.65 -13.68 3.71
C SER A 111 14.79 -12.49 3.28
N ASP A 112 13.65 -12.77 2.64
CA ASP A 112 12.66 -11.74 2.29
C ASP A 112 11.94 -11.12 3.50
N THR A 113 12.16 -11.67 4.70
CA THR A 113 11.48 -11.27 5.95
C THR A 113 12.46 -10.95 7.09
N GLU A 114 13.77 -11.12 6.87
CA GLU A 114 14.82 -10.93 7.88
C GLU A 114 16.06 -10.26 7.28
N ARG A 115 16.57 -9.23 7.96
CA ARG A 115 17.81 -8.53 7.59
C ARG A 115 18.63 -8.16 8.83
N THR A 116 19.93 -7.96 8.66
CA THR A 116 20.78 -7.26 9.63
C THR A 116 21.05 -5.84 9.17
N ALA A 117 20.72 -4.87 10.01
CA ALA A 117 21.05 -3.47 9.85
C ALA A 117 22.37 -3.16 10.59
N THR A 118 23.35 -2.57 9.90
CA THR A 118 24.66 -2.22 10.46
C THR A 118 24.90 -0.72 10.34
N LEU A 119 25.21 -0.06 11.45
CA LEU A 119 25.61 1.35 11.51
C LEU A 119 26.96 1.46 12.25
N GLY A 120 28.04 1.67 11.50
CA GLY A 120 29.39 1.66 12.07
C GLY A 120 29.72 0.29 12.68
N ALA A 121 29.96 0.26 13.99
CA ALA A 121 30.26 -0.97 14.74
C ALA A 121 29.02 -1.63 15.38
N GLN A 122 27.84 -1.02 15.28
CA GLN A 122 26.60 -1.55 15.84
C GLN A 122 25.84 -2.33 14.76
N SER A 123 25.31 -3.48 15.12
CA SER A 123 24.43 -4.27 14.26
C SER A 123 23.24 -4.82 15.03
N GLU A 124 22.12 -4.92 14.34
CA GLU A 124 20.88 -5.50 14.87
C GLU A 124 20.17 -6.31 13.80
N THR A 125 19.50 -7.39 14.21
CA THR A 125 18.64 -8.18 13.33
C THR A 125 17.22 -7.65 13.42
N GLU A 126 16.65 -7.38 12.26
CA GLU A 126 15.30 -6.87 12.09
C GLU A 126 14.44 -7.92 11.36
N LYS A 127 13.14 -7.98 11.72
CA LYS A 127 12.11 -8.77 11.03
C LYS A 127 10.95 -7.91 10.54
N ILE A 128 10.38 -8.27 9.39
CA ILE A 128 9.15 -7.62 8.89
C ILE A 128 8.00 -7.99 9.84
N THR A 129 7.27 -6.98 10.33
CA THR A 129 6.14 -7.16 11.25
C THR A 129 4.94 -6.29 10.84
N PRO A 130 3.72 -6.87 10.77
CA PRO A 130 3.47 -8.30 10.58
C PRO A 130 4.07 -8.80 9.25
N ASP A 131 4.36 -10.09 9.18
CA ASP A 131 4.84 -10.74 7.95
C ASP A 131 3.80 -10.65 6.81
N TYR A 132 4.23 -10.92 5.58
CA TYR A 132 3.36 -11.22 4.46
C TYR A 132 3.13 -12.73 4.39
N ALA A 133 1.91 -13.17 4.70
CA ALA A 133 1.51 -14.56 4.52
C ALA A 133 0.67 -14.74 3.24
N LEU A 134 0.68 -15.96 2.70
CA LEU A 134 -0.22 -16.33 1.61
C LEU A 134 -1.67 -16.24 2.07
N GLY A 135 -2.52 -15.64 1.25
CA GLY A 135 -3.92 -15.34 1.58
C GLY A 135 -4.12 -14.06 2.39
N ASP A 136 -3.05 -13.36 2.80
CA ASP A 136 -3.18 -12.06 3.44
C ASP A 136 -3.91 -11.07 2.51
N VAL A 137 -4.82 -10.30 3.10
CA VAL A 137 -5.47 -9.18 2.40
C VAL A 137 -4.67 -7.91 2.67
N ILE A 138 -4.20 -7.28 1.60
CA ILE A 138 -3.51 -5.99 1.64
C ILE A 138 -4.34 -4.91 0.97
N LEU A 139 -4.07 -3.65 1.34
CA LEU A 139 -4.57 -2.48 0.62
C LEU A 139 -3.43 -1.90 -0.20
N ALA A 140 -3.63 -1.77 -1.51
CA ALA A 140 -2.65 -1.16 -2.39
C ALA A 140 -3.22 0.05 -3.14
N VAL A 141 -2.32 0.94 -3.52
CA VAL A 141 -2.65 2.19 -4.22
C VAL A 141 -1.98 2.25 -5.59
N ARG A 142 -2.71 2.71 -6.60
CA ARG A 142 -2.23 3.00 -7.95
C ARG A 142 -2.35 4.49 -8.26
N GLY A 143 -1.51 4.97 -9.18
CA GLY A 143 -1.50 6.38 -9.60
C GLY A 143 -0.59 7.27 -8.74
N ILE A 144 0.42 6.68 -8.09
CA ILE A 144 1.41 7.41 -7.28
C ILE A 144 2.29 8.26 -8.21
N VAL A 145 2.43 9.55 -7.89
CA VAL A 145 3.37 10.45 -8.58
C VAL A 145 4.80 9.96 -8.35
N GLY A 146 5.57 9.78 -9.43
CA GLY A 146 6.91 9.18 -9.37
C GLY A 146 6.92 7.65 -9.42
N GLY A 147 5.74 7.02 -9.40
CA GLY A 147 5.57 5.56 -9.48
C GLY A 147 6.04 4.84 -8.22
N THR A 148 6.24 3.53 -8.35
CA THR A 148 6.66 2.66 -7.23
C THR A 148 8.17 2.53 -7.12
N LEU A 149 8.90 2.94 -8.15
CA LEU A 149 10.35 2.71 -8.33
C LEU A 149 10.75 1.23 -8.40
N VAL A 150 9.78 0.30 -8.50
CA VAL A 150 10.04 -1.13 -8.73
C VAL A 150 9.74 -1.46 -10.18
N LYS A 151 10.63 -2.23 -10.82
CA LYS A 151 10.44 -2.75 -12.17
C LYS A 151 10.57 -4.27 -12.17
N VAL A 152 9.80 -4.94 -13.02
CA VAL A 152 9.97 -6.35 -13.33
C VAL A 152 9.99 -6.48 -14.85
N ASP A 153 11.06 -7.06 -15.38
CA ASP A 153 11.30 -7.14 -16.83
C ASP A 153 11.22 -5.76 -17.51
N ASP A 154 11.86 -4.75 -16.90
CA ASP A 154 11.84 -3.33 -17.29
C ASP A 154 10.46 -2.62 -17.25
N VAL A 155 9.40 -3.32 -16.85
CA VAL A 155 8.06 -2.75 -16.70
C VAL A 155 7.85 -2.20 -15.28
N PRO A 156 7.53 -0.90 -15.10
CA PRO A 156 7.29 -0.32 -13.79
C PRO A 156 5.98 -0.81 -13.17
N LEU A 157 6.06 -1.25 -11.91
CA LEU A 157 4.87 -1.67 -11.16
C LEU A 157 3.97 -0.47 -10.86
N GLN A 158 2.66 -0.70 -10.98
CA GLN A 158 1.63 0.34 -10.90
C GLN A 158 0.99 0.46 -9.51
N PHE A 159 1.07 -0.60 -8.70
CA PHE A 159 0.48 -0.68 -7.37
C PHE A 159 1.57 -0.70 -6.30
N MET A 160 1.32 -0.04 -5.17
CA MET A 160 2.15 -0.12 -3.96
C MET A 160 1.28 -0.50 -2.78
N ASP A 161 1.73 -1.46 -1.98
CA ASP A 161 1.11 -1.76 -0.70
C ASP A 161 1.23 -0.56 0.26
N ILE A 162 0.15 -0.24 0.96
CA ILE A 162 0.06 0.83 1.97
C ILE A 162 -0.41 0.30 3.33
N THR A 163 -0.50 -1.02 3.49
CA THR A 163 -0.83 -1.68 4.75
C THR A 163 0.28 -1.39 5.78
N PRO A 164 -0.04 -1.12 7.05
CA PRO A 164 0.97 -0.81 8.06
C PRO A 164 1.83 -2.04 8.36
N ARG A 165 3.01 -2.10 7.73
CA ARG A 165 4.08 -3.07 7.99
C ARG A 165 5.41 -2.33 8.12
N ALA A 166 6.25 -2.79 9.04
CA ALA A 166 7.54 -2.18 9.32
C ALA A 166 8.57 -3.25 9.69
N TRP A 167 9.85 -2.88 9.60
CA TRP A 167 10.91 -3.64 10.26
C TRP A 167 10.84 -3.39 11.76
N ALA A 168 10.96 -4.45 12.55
CA ALA A 168 11.00 -4.42 14.00
C ALA A 168 12.19 -5.24 14.50
N LEU A 169 12.74 -4.84 15.64
CA LEU A 169 13.80 -5.59 16.33
C LEU A 169 13.28 -6.94 16.81
N VAL A 170 14.16 -7.94 16.75
CA VAL A 170 13.92 -9.29 17.30
C VAL A 170 14.37 -9.36 18.74
#